data_AF-U6MAH1-F1
#
_entry.id   AF-U6MAH1-F1
#
_cell.length_a   1.000
_cell.length_b   1.000
_cell.length_c   1.000
_cell.angle_alpha   90.00
_cell.angle_beta   90.00
_cell.angle_gamma   90.00
#
_symmetry.space_group_name_H-M   'P 1'
#
loop_
_entity.id
_entity.type
_entity.pdbx_description
1 polymer ?
#
loop_
_entity_poly.entity_id
_entity_poly.type
_entity_poly.pdbx_seq_one_letter_code
_entity_poly.pdbx_strand_id
1 'polypeptide(L)'
;MGNSVCCGYEGEENTDITAQQLALAGLKELPAKVYDAWLKKYSTGSTVEVLFPDGQRIECKLTLDSVKRILTLVFKEKVRLIPFQDIDSWIYGPSALDHASADAKLLKDPKVVGFRLSTSGRAIAVAFDATDSAICFVRFLESVLEQTREQEANLNSTKKP
;
A
#
# COMPACT_ATOMS: atom_id res chain seq x y z
N MET A 1 17.59 -31.17 -43.17
CA MET A 1 17.25 -31.84 -41.91
C MET A 1 16.96 -30.76 -40.88
N GLY A 2 15.75 -30.78 -40.29
CA GLY A 2 15.27 -29.96 -39.15
C GLY A 2 15.18 -28.46 -39.43
N ASN A 3 14.06 -27.82 -39.83
CA ASN A 3 12.69 -27.75 -39.30
C ASN A 3 12.53 -27.17 -37.88
N SER A 4 11.84 -26.02 -37.83
CA SER A 4 10.89 -25.55 -36.79
C SER A 4 11.51 -25.00 -35.49
N VAL A 5 11.06 -23.90 -34.87
CA VAL A 5 9.69 -23.37 -34.71
C VAL A 5 9.72 -21.84 -34.53
N CYS A 6 8.82 -21.15 -35.23
CA CYS A 6 8.30 -19.83 -34.87
C CYS A 6 7.37 -19.94 -33.64
N CYS A 7 7.54 -19.08 -32.64
CA CYS A 7 6.44 -18.53 -31.84
C CYS A 7 6.73 -17.02 -31.75
N GLY A 8 5.92 -16.08 -32.24
CA GLY A 8 4.48 -16.12 -32.45
C GLY A 8 3.74 -15.61 -31.21
N TYR A 9 3.74 -14.28 -31.05
CA TYR A 9 2.60 -13.41 -30.71
C TYR A 9 1.69 -13.71 -29.48
N GLU A 10 1.45 -12.61 -28.73
CA GLU A 10 0.25 -12.23 -27.96
C GLU A 10 0.03 -12.67 -26.49
N GLY A 11 -0.18 -11.64 -25.65
CA GLY A 11 -0.75 -11.70 -24.29
C GLY A 11 0.29 -11.98 -23.21
N GLU A 12 0.44 -11.24 -22.12
CA GLU A 12 -0.43 -10.29 -21.42
C GLU A 12 0.50 -9.34 -20.64
N GLU A 13 0.71 -8.14 -21.14
CA GLU A 13 1.56 -7.13 -20.50
C GLU A 13 0.68 -6.27 -19.58
N ASN A 14 0.41 -6.73 -18.35
CA ASN A 14 -0.07 -5.83 -17.27
C ASN A 14 -0.02 -6.39 -15.83
N THR A 15 0.43 -7.63 -15.60
CA THR A 15 0.50 -8.21 -14.23
C THR A 15 1.91 -8.24 -13.62
N ASP A 16 2.95 -7.90 -14.39
CA ASP A 16 4.34 -8.05 -13.96
C ASP A 16 4.89 -6.88 -13.11
N ILE A 17 4.33 -5.68 -13.24
CA ILE A 17 4.89 -4.49 -12.58
C ILE A 17 4.72 -4.58 -11.06
N THR A 18 3.56 -5.06 -10.60
CA THR A 18 3.25 -5.24 -9.17
C THR A 18 4.11 -6.33 -8.55
N ALA A 19 4.28 -7.47 -9.26
CA ALA A 19 5.11 -8.58 -8.77
C ALA A 19 6.59 -8.20 -8.66
N GLN A 20 7.11 -7.43 -9.61
CA GLN A 20 8.50 -6.96 -9.60
C GLN A 20 8.74 -5.95 -8.47
N GLN A 21 7.85 -4.97 -8.25
CA GLN A 21 7.97 -4.03 -7.13
C GLN A 21 7.87 -4.72 -5.77
N LEU A 22 6.95 -5.69 -5.64
CA LEU A 22 6.81 -6.53 -4.46
C LEU A 22 8.09 -7.35 -4.18
N ALA A 23 8.67 -7.96 -5.21
CA ALA A 23 9.90 -8.74 -5.11
C ALA A 23 11.12 -7.87 -4.77
N LEU A 24 11.22 -6.66 -5.35
CA LEU A 24 12.25 -5.66 -5.03
C LEU A 24 12.17 -5.17 -3.59
N ALA A 25 10.96 -5.09 -3.01
CA ALA A 25 10.75 -4.79 -1.60
C ALA A 25 10.99 -5.99 -0.66
N GLY A 26 11.36 -7.17 -1.21
CA GLY A 26 11.57 -8.40 -0.44
C GLY A 26 10.29 -8.95 0.17
N LEU A 27 9.13 -8.62 -0.39
CA LEU A 27 7.84 -9.03 0.15
C LEU A 27 7.57 -10.51 -0.16
N LYS A 28 7.33 -11.28 0.90
CA LYS A 28 6.91 -12.68 0.78
C LYS A 28 5.56 -12.75 0.04
N GLU A 29 5.44 -13.69 -0.89
CA GLU A 29 4.14 -14.01 -1.46
C GLU A 29 3.19 -14.57 -0.39
N LEU A 30 2.08 -13.86 -0.18
CA LEU A 30 1.00 -14.34 0.69
C LEU A 30 -0.12 -14.97 -0.12
N PRO A 31 -0.72 -16.08 0.37
CA PRO A 31 -1.90 -16.68 -0.26
C PRO A 31 -3.06 -15.69 -0.33
N ALA A 32 -3.84 -15.72 -1.41
CA ALA A 32 -5.01 -14.85 -1.59
C ALA A 32 -5.97 -14.88 -0.40
N LYS A 33 -6.22 -16.07 0.17
CA LYS A 33 -7.08 -16.25 1.35
C LYS A 33 -6.63 -15.42 2.57
N VAL A 34 -5.32 -15.21 2.74
CA VAL A 34 -4.78 -14.39 3.84
C VAL A 34 -5.11 -12.92 3.61
N TYR A 35 -4.92 -12.45 2.37
CA TYR A 35 -5.26 -11.09 1.97
C TYR A 35 -6.77 -10.82 2.08
N ASP A 36 -7.63 -11.73 1.61
CA ASP A 36 -9.08 -11.57 1.67
C ASP A 36 -9.59 -11.51 3.12
N ALA A 37 -9.06 -12.38 3.99
CA ALA A 37 -9.39 -12.37 5.40
C ALA A 37 -8.92 -11.07 6.09
N TRP A 38 -7.72 -10.60 5.75
CA TRP A 38 -7.19 -9.33 6.23
C TRP A 38 -8.06 -8.15 5.76
N LEU A 39 -8.44 -8.10 4.48
CA LEU A 39 -9.26 -7.03 3.94
C LEU A 39 -10.65 -6.99 4.60
N LYS A 40 -11.25 -8.16 4.83
CA LYS A 40 -12.51 -8.28 5.58
C LYS A 40 -12.39 -7.81 7.04
N LYS A 41 -11.27 -8.12 7.70
CA LYS A 41 -10.97 -7.63 9.06
C LYS A 41 -10.92 -6.10 9.07
N TYR A 42 -10.18 -5.49 8.14
CA TYR A 42 -10.01 -4.03 8.11
C TYR A 42 -11.17 -3.26 7.47
N SER A 43 -12.07 -3.90 6.71
CA SER A 43 -13.30 -3.23 6.24
C SER A 43 -14.31 -2.96 7.35
N THR A 44 -14.31 -3.79 8.40
CA THR A 44 -15.09 -3.58 9.64
C THR A 44 -14.31 -2.79 10.71
N GLY A 45 -13.03 -2.61 10.44
CA GLY A 45 -12.05 -1.88 11.21
C GLY A 45 -11.40 -2.72 12.31
N SER A 46 -10.09 -2.59 12.44
CA SER A 46 -9.28 -3.34 13.40
C SER A 46 -8.17 -2.49 14.00
N THR A 47 -7.58 -3.01 15.06
CA THR A 47 -6.58 -2.31 15.87
C THR A 47 -5.21 -2.30 15.18
N VAL A 48 -4.58 -1.13 15.16
CA VAL A 48 -3.20 -0.90 14.74
C VAL A 48 -2.53 0.10 15.67
N GLU A 49 -1.21 0.20 15.66
CA GLU A 49 -0.49 1.28 16.33
C GLU A 49 -0.06 2.34 15.31
N VAL A 50 -0.32 3.61 15.56
CA VAL A 50 0.25 4.72 14.78
C VAL A 50 1.50 5.22 15.49
N LEU A 51 2.61 5.30 14.76
CA LEU A 51 3.90 5.74 15.30
C LEU A 51 4.12 7.23 14.99
N PHE A 52 4.63 7.95 15.98
CA PHE A 52 5.03 9.35 15.85
C PHE A 52 6.55 9.50 15.83
N PRO A 53 7.07 10.62 15.27
CA PRO A 53 8.52 10.88 15.20
C PRO A 53 9.24 10.93 16.55
N ASP A 54 8.52 11.24 17.63
CA ASP A 54 9.03 11.23 19.01
C ASP A 54 9.15 9.81 19.60
N GLY A 55 8.76 8.78 18.85
CA GLY A 55 8.75 7.38 19.26
C GLY A 55 7.47 6.96 19.98
N GLN A 56 6.52 7.89 20.21
CA GLN A 56 5.23 7.55 20.80
C GLN A 56 4.44 6.64 19.85
N ARG A 57 3.72 5.68 20.43
CA ARG A 57 2.76 4.83 19.74
C ARG A 57 1.37 5.06 20.32
N ILE A 58 0.38 5.17 19.44
CA ILE A 58 -1.02 5.23 19.85
C ILE A 58 -1.80 4.10 19.18
N GLU A 59 -2.59 3.40 19.99
CA GLU A 59 -3.51 2.39 19.47
C GLU A 59 -4.67 3.09 18.76
N CYS A 60 -4.85 2.82 17.46
CA CYS A 60 -5.93 3.33 16.64
C CYS A 60 -6.77 2.20 16.07
N LYS A 61 -8.05 2.48 15.81
CA LYS A 61 -8.86 1.66 14.91
C LYS A 61 -8.64 2.13 13.47
N LEU A 62 -8.11 1.26 12.63
CA LEU A 62 -7.96 1.44 11.19
C LEU A 62 -9.13 0.78 10.46
N THR A 63 -9.83 1.53 9.60
CA THR A 63 -10.89 1.02 8.74
C THR A 63 -10.60 1.36 7.27
N LEU A 64 -10.80 0.41 6.37
CA LEU A 64 -10.63 0.56 4.92
C LEU A 64 -11.99 0.47 4.23
N ASP A 65 -12.51 1.59 3.73
CA ASP A 65 -13.77 1.64 2.99
C ASP A 65 -13.47 1.74 1.49
N SER A 66 -13.47 0.60 0.80
CA SER A 66 -13.21 0.55 -0.64
C SER A 66 -14.32 1.19 -1.48
N VAL A 67 -15.55 1.28 -0.96
CA VAL A 67 -16.68 1.88 -1.68
C VAL A 67 -16.55 3.40 -1.67
N LYS A 68 -16.25 3.98 -0.51
CA LYS A 68 -16.01 5.43 -0.39
C LYS A 68 -14.59 5.84 -0.77
N ARG A 69 -13.69 4.87 -0.91
CA ARG A 69 -12.25 5.05 -1.15
C ARG A 69 -11.60 5.92 -0.06
N ILE A 70 -11.87 5.57 1.20
CA ILE A 70 -11.38 6.29 2.38
C ILE A 70 -10.74 5.31 3.36
N LEU A 71 -9.54 5.66 3.82
CA LEU A 71 -8.87 5.07 4.96
C LEU A 71 -9.20 5.91 6.20
N THR A 72 -9.68 5.27 7.26
CA THR A 72 -10.06 5.97 8.50
C THR A 72 -9.20 5.49 9.66
N LEU A 73 -8.60 6.44 10.39
CA LEU A 73 -7.94 6.20 11.67
C LEU A 73 -8.75 6.85 12.79
N VAL A 74 -9.12 6.06 13.79
CA VAL A 74 -9.86 6.55 14.97
C VAL A 74 -9.04 6.33 16.23
N PHE A 75 -8.86 7.40 17.01
CA PHE A 75 -8.27 7.37 18.34
C PHE A 75 -9.16 8.13 19.31
N LYS A 76 -9.80 7.42 20.26
CA LYS A 76 -10.83 7.98 21.14
C LYS A 76 -11.93 8.67 20.30
N GLU A 77 -12.20 9.95 20.53
CA GLU A 77 -13.18 10.75 19.79
C GLU A 77 -12.59 11.41 18.54
N LYS A 78 -11.28 11.28 18.30
CA LYS A 78 -10.62 11.87 17.13
C LYS A 78 -10.68 10.92 15.95
N VAL A 79 -11.21 11.41 14.83
CA VAL A 79 -11.30 10.68 13.57
C VAL A 79 -10.46 11.40 12.52
N ARG A 80 -9.56 10.67 11.87
CA ARG A 80 -8.82 11.16 10.70
C ARG A 80 -9.24 10.35 9.48
N LEU A 81 -9.80 11.05 8.50
CA LEU A 81 -10.17 10.49 7.20
C LEU A 81 -9.06 10.79 6.20
N ILE A 82 -8.60 9.78 5.47
CA ILE A 82 -7.55 9.86 4.47
C ILE A 82 -8.14 9.31 3.17
N PRO A 83 -8.49 10.16 2.20
CA PRO A 83 -8.91 9.71 0.89
C PRO A 83 -7.81 8.87 0.23
N PHE A 84 -8.17 7.81 -0.49
CA PHE A 84 -7.19 6.97 -1.18
C PHE A 84 -6.36 7.76 -2.22
N GLN A 85 -6.96 8.76 -2.87
CA GLN A 85 -6.29 9.69 -3.79
C GLN A 85 -5.22 10.57 -3.12
N ASP A 86 -5.27 10.73 -1.79
CA ASP A 86 -4.26 11.48 -1.03
C ASP A 86 -3.03 10.62 -0.73
N ILE A 87 -3.08 9.31 -0.97
CA ILE A 87 -1.93 8.41 -0.78
C ILE A 87 -1.02 8.53 -1.99
N ASP A 88 0.20 9.01 -1.76
CA ASP A 88 1.20 9.28 -2.80
C ASP A 88 2.17 8.10 -3.00
N SER A 89 2.66 7.57 -1.89
CA SER A 89 3.68 6.52 -1.87
C SER A 89 3.61 5.73 -0.58
N TRP A 90 4.19 4.53 -0.57
CA TRP A 90 4.35 3.70 0.61
C TRP A 90 5.84 3.45 0.90
N ILE A 91 6.15 3.09 2.14
CA ILE A 91 7.51 2.87 2.63
C ILE A 91 7.54 1.59 3.47
N TYR A 92 8.27 0.57 3.03
CA TYR A 92 8.33 -0.71 3.73
C TYR A 92 9.63 -1.50 3.44
N GLY A 93 10.26 -2.06 4.47
CA GLY A 93 11.43 -2.92 4.29
C GLY A 93 12.64 -2.19 3.68
N PRO A 94 13.47 -2.85 2.84
CA PRO A 94 14.66 -2.24 2.25
C PRO A 94 14.38 -0.99 1.39
N SER A 95 13.17 -0.85 0.84
CA SER A 95 12.75 0.37 0.13
C SER A 95 12.72 1.62 1.02
N ALA A 96 12.76 1.46 2.35
CA ALA A 96 12.87 2.55 3.31
C ALA A 96 14.28 3.17 3.39
N LEU A 97 15.32 2.51 2.87
CA LEU A 97 16.72 2.93 3.01
C LEU A 97 17.10 4.12 2.11
N ASP A 98 16.43 4.29 0.97
CA ASP A 98 16.71 5.40 0.03
C ASP A 98 16.14 6.74 0.48
N HIS A 99 15.24 6.73 1.47
CA HIS A 99 14.69 7.93 2.07
C HIS A 99 15.43 8.25 3.36
N ALA A 100 16.53 9.01 3.25
CA ALA A 100 17.30 9.58 4.36
C ALA A 100 16.49 10.64 5.16
N SER A 101 15.30 10.28 5.66
CA SER A 101 14.52 11.09 6.60
C SER A 101 14.62 10.50 8.00
N ALA A 102 14.41 11.33 9.02
CA ALA A 102 14.39 10.91 10.42
C ALA A 102 13.39 9.76 10.71
N ASP A 103 12.43 9.53 9.79
CA ASP A 103 11.42 8.49 9.86
C ASP A 103 11.98 7.07 9.59
N ALA A 104 13.17 6.96 8.97
CA ALA A 104 13.81 5.69 8.63
C ALA A 104 14.13 4.81 9.85
N LYS A 105 14.23 5.38 11.06
CA LYS A 105 14.42 4.60 12.29
C LYS A 105 13.17 3.83 12.71
N LEU A 106 11.98 4.34 12.40
CA LEU A 106 10.69 3.71 12.75
C LEU A 106 10.35 2.56 11.80
N LEU A 107 10.89 2.57 10.58
CA LEU A 107 10.56 1.66 9.48
C LEU A 107 11.47 0.42 9.40
N LYS A 108 12.26 0.16 10.44
CA LYS A 108 13.10 -1.04 10.55
C LYS A 108 12.33 -2.29 10.97
N ASP A 109 11.19 -2.11 11.62
CA ASP A 109 10.35 -3.20 12.08
C ASP A 109 9.53 -3.75 10.89
N PRO A 110 9.60 -5.06 10.57
CA PRO A 110 8.85 -5.66 9.46
C PRO A 110 7.33 -5.64 9.68
N LYS A 111 6.84 -5.20 10.84
CA LYS A 111 5.42 -4.99 11.09
C LYS A 111 4.97 -3.55 10.84
N VAL A 112 5.89 -2.64 10.53
CA VAL A 112 5.61 -1.22 10.34
C VAL A 112 5.59 -0.89 8.85
N VAL A 113 4.52 -0.22 8.42
CA VAL A 113 4.38 0.32 7.06
C VAL A 113 4.20 1.83 7.16
N GLY A 114 5.01 2.56 6.41
CA GLY A 114 4.85 3.99 6.18
C GLY A 114 4.03 4.26 4.92
N PHE A 115 3.27 5.35 4.89
CA PHE A 115 2.73 5.89 3.64
C PHE A 115 2.70 7.42 3.69
N ARG A 116 2.97 8.04 2.54
CA ARG A 116 3.05 9.49 2.38
C ARG A 116 1.74 10.02 1.82
N LEU A 117 1.34 11.18 2.33
CA LEU A 117 0.19 11.91 1.83
C LEU A 117 0.62 12.99 0.84
N SER A 118 -0.01 13.05 -0.34
CA SER A 118 0.30 14.03 -1.39
C SER A 118 -0.02 15.45 -0.95
N THR A 119 -1.17 15.66 -0.28
CA THR A 119 -1.61 17.00 0.13
C THR A 119 -0.73 17.67 1.18
N SER A 120 -0.15 16.88 2.09
CA SER A 120 0.65 17.41 3.21
C SER A 120 2.15 17.14 3.08
N GLY A 121 2.55 16.24 2.18
CA GLY A 121 3.91 15.71 2.07
C GLY A 121 4.37 14.88 3.28
N ARG A 122 3.53 14.71 4.31
CA ARG A 122 3.86 14.00 5.55
C ARG A 122 3.62 12.50 5.41
N ALA A 123 4.43 11.72 6.14
CA ALA A 123 4.24 10.29 6.27
C ALA A 123 3.42 9.94 7.52
N ILE A 124 2.70 8.82 7.45
CA ILE A 124 2.07 8.14 8.58
C ILE A 124 2.68 6.75 8.64
N ALA A 125 3.16 6.35 9.81
CA ALA A 125 3.66 5.01 10.06
C ALA A 125 2.65 4.23 10.91
N VAL A 126 2.34 3.00 10.48
CA VAL A 126 1.38 2.11 11.12
C VAL A 126 2.05 0.77 11.42
N ALA A 127 2.00 0.33 12.67
CA ALA A 127 2.43 -0.98 13.13
C ALA A 127 1.24 -1.94 13.20
N PHE A 128 1.45 -3.14 12.68
CA PHE A 128 0.50 -4.25 12.73
C PHE A 128 0.89 -5.30 13.77
N ASP A 129 -0.06 -6.18 14.08
CA ASP A 129 0.14 -7.34 14.97
C ASP A 129 1.12 -8.38 14.40
N ALA A 130 1.08 -8.58 13.10
CA ALA A 130 1.88 -9.54 12.36
C ALA A 130 2.49 -8.93 11.09
N THR A 131 3.64 -9.48 10.68
CA THR A 131 4.29 -9.11 9.41
C THR A 131 3.40 -9.38 8.21
N ASP A 132 2.65 -10.49 8.21
CA ASP A 132 1.69 -10.79 7.13
C ASP A 132 0.63 -9.69 6.99
N SER A 133 0.17 -9.10 8.10
CA SER A 133 -0.76 -7.96 8.07
C SER A 133 -0.13 -6.70 7.45
N ALA A 134 1.15 -6.45 7.73
CA ALA A 134 1.89 -5.34 7.12
C ALA A 134 2.07 -5.54 5.61
N ILE A 135 2.43 -6.76 5.18
CA ILE A 135 2.53 -7.13 3.76
C ILE A 135 1.17 -6.97 3.05
N CYS A 136 0.07 -7.43 3.66
CA CYS A 136 -1.26 -7.21 3.10
C CYS A 136 -1.59 -5.72 2.97
N PHE A 137 -1.18 -4.89 3.93
CA PHE A 137 -1.38 -3.45 3.84
C PHE A 137 -0.57 -2.82 2.71
N VAL A 138 0.68 -3.24 2.48
CA VAL A 138 1.48 -2.77 1.33
C VAL A 138 0.78 -3.11 0.02
N ARG A 139 0.34 -4.37 -0.17
CA ARG A 139 -0.41 -4.79 -1.35
C ARG A 139 -1.68 -3.96 -1.58
N PHE A 140 -2.37 -3.65 -0.49
CA PHE A 140 -3.53 -2.77 -0.55
C PHE A 140 -3.14 -1.36 -1.05
N LEU A 141 -2.08 -0.76 -0.51
CA LEU A 141 -1.60 0.56 -0.93
C LEU A 141 -1.16 0.57 -2.41
N GLU A 142 -0.49 -0.47 -2.88
CA GLU A 142 -0.14 -0.62 -4.30
C GLU A 142 -1.37 -0.64 -5.19
N SER A 143 -2.39 -1.44 -4.84
CA SER A 143 -3.65 -1.49 -5.59
C SER A 143 -4.36 -0.13 -5.63
N VAL A 144 -4.27 0.64 -4.54
CA VAL A 144 -4.81 2.00 -4.48
C VAL A 144 -4.06 2.93 -5.44
N LEU A 145 -2.73 2.87 -5.46
CA LEU A 145 -1.89 3.70 -6.34
C LEU A 145 -2.07 3.35 -7.82
N GLU A 146 -2.23 2.08 -8.16
CA GLU A 146 -2.57 1.63 -9.52
C GLU A 146 -3.92 2.20 -9.97
N GLN A 147 -4.97 2.02 -9.16
CA GLN A 147 -6.31 2.53 -9.48
C GLN A 147 -6.34 4.06 -9.62
N THR A 148 -5.58 4.79 -8.83
CA THR A 148 -5.49 6.25 -8.95
C THR A 148 -4.82 6.65 -10.27
N ARG A 149 -3.73 5.99 -10.67
CA ARG A 149 -3.05 6.23 -11.95
C ARG A 149 -3.95 5.94 -13.16
N GLU A 150 -4.71 4.84 -13.13
CA GLU A 150 -5.66 4.49 -14.19
C GLU A 150 -6.78 5.54 -14.34
N GLN A 151 -7.29 6.06 -13.22
CA GLN A 151 -8.31 7.11 -13.25
C GLN A 151 -7.78 8.41 -13.84
N GLU A 152 -6.57 8.81 -13.48
CA GLU A 152 -5.92 10.00 -14.03
C GLU A 152 -5.65 9.85 -15.54
N ALA A 153 -5.20 8.68 -15.98
CA ALA A 153 -5.01 8.39 -17.40
C ALA A 153 -6.31 8.48 -18.20
N ASN A 154 -7.42 7.94 -17.65
CA ASN A 154 -8.74 7.99 -18.27
C ASN A 154 -9.33 9.40 -18.34
N LEU A 155 -9.07 10.24 -17.33
CA LEU A 155 -9.45 11.66 -17.33
C LEU A 155 -8.68 12.49 -18.36
N ASN A 156 -7.42 12.13 -18.60
CA ASN A 156 -6.56 12.83 -19.56
C ASN A 156 -6.80 12.39 -21.01
N SER A 157 -7.24 11.16 -21.26
CA SER A 157 -7.60 10.66 -22.59
C SER A 157 -8.91 11.27 -23.13
N THR A 158 -9.85 11.60 -22.25
CA THR A 158 -11.12 12.27 -22.61
C THR A 158 -11.01 13.78 -22.84
N LYS A 159 -9.85 14.39 -22.53
CA LYS A 159 -9.59 15.82 -22.72
C LYS A 159 -8.79 16.16 -24.00
N LYS A 160 -8.51 15.20 -24.87
CA LYS A 160 -7.90 15.49 -26.17
C LYS A 160 -9.00 15.91 -27.17
N PRO A 161 -9.02 17.17 -27.64
CA PRO A 161 -9.87 17.61 -28.75
C PRO A 161 -9.44 16.99 -30.08
#